data_AF-A0A955TRS8-F1
#
_entry.id   AF-A0A955TRS8-F1
#
_cell.length_a   1.000
_cell.length_b   1.000
_cell.length_c   1.000
_cell.angle_alpha   90.00
_cell.angle_beta   90.00
_cell.angle_gamma   90.00
#
_symmetry.space_group_name_H-M   'P 1'
#
loop_
_entity.id
_entity.type
_entity.pdbx_description
1 polymer ?
#
loop_
_entity_poly.entity_id
_entity_poly.type
_entity_poly.pdbx_seq_one_letter_code
_entity_poly.pdbx_strand_id
1 'polypeptide(L)'
;MMRHTSVCLMYLVTLVACASSVPPTWINQVPGRSEGLCAIGVSGPTLYPEDARTNSQSLAFTELARVLEVRVKADMTVYSQGNSQHYDTLLHEVAGLTSDVVLKQAQVKEQWVHPGGDRQYGEKGTVYTLVCMPNE
;
A
#
# COMPACT_ATOMS: atom_id res chain seq x y z
N MET A 1 32.25 -54.24 6.74
CA MET A 1 31.29 -53.42 7.52
C MET A 1 31.99 -52.11 7.83
N MET A 2 31.53 -50.90 7.54
CA MET A 2 30.32 -50.34 6.94
C MET A 2 30.75 -49.01 6.29
N ARG A 3 30.23 -48.74 5.08
CA ARG A 3 30.27 -47.43 4.43
C ARG A 3 29.19 -46.56 5.09
N HIS A 4 29.53 -45.39 5.60
CA HIS A 4 28.52 -44.37 5.89
C HIS A 4 28.58 -43.30 4.80
N THR A 5 27.68 -43.46 3.84
CA THR A 5 27.32 -42.50 2.81
C THR A 5 26.72 -41.26 3.47
N SER A 6 27.39 -40.12 3.32
CA SER A 6 26.83 -38.80 3.64
C SER A 6 25.84 -38.45 2.53
N VAL A 7 24.55 -38.72 2.77
CA VAL A 7 23.46 -38.26 1.91
C VAL A 7 23.17 -36.82 2.31
N CYS A 8 23.71 -35.89 1.53
CA CYS A 8 23.36 -34.49 1.58
C CYS A 8 21.91 -34.36 1.09
N LEU A 9 20.97 -34.49 2.02
CA LEU A 9 19.55 -34.33 1.76
C LEU A 9 19.31 -32.85 1.41
N MET A 10 19.01 -32.60 0.14
CA MET A 10 18.48 -31.33 -0.36
C MET A 10 17.22 -30.97 0.45
N TYR A 11 17.38 -30.12 1.46
CA TYR A 11 16.24 -29.50 2.12
C TYR A 11 15.77 -28.33 1.25
N LEU A 12 14.65 -28.57 0.56
CA LEU A 12 13.81 -27.54 -0.06
C LEU A 12 13.63 -26.37 0.92
N VAL A 13 14.14 -25.21 0.53
CA VAL A 13 13.85 -23.92 1.18
C VAL A 13 12.38 -23.64 0.99
N THR A 14 11.56 -24.04 1.96
CA THR A 14 10.23 -23.48 2.13
C THR A 14 10.43 -22.08 2.71
N LEU A 15 10.15 -21.06 1.90
CA LEU A 15 10.01 -19.69 2.37
C LEU A 15 8.80 -19.64 3.29
N VAL A 16 9.00 -19.98 4.57
CA VAL A 16 8.06 -19.64 5.62
C VAL A 16 8.14 -18.12 5.74
N ALA A 17 7.22 -17.43 5.07
CA ALA A 17 6.94 -16.03 5.37
C ALA A 17 6.38 -16.01 6.80
N CYS A 18 7.25 -15.75 7.79
CA CYS A 18 6.80 -15.41 9.12
C CYS A 18 5.97 -14.13 9.00
N ALA A 19 4.65 -14.25 9.08
CA ALA A 19 3.79 -13.11 9.34
C ALA A 19 4.22 -12.53 10.69
N SER A 20 4.86 -11.37 10.68
CA SER A 20 5.28 -10.67 11.89
C SER A 20 4.05 -10.38 12.74
N SER A 21 4.05 -10.83 14.00
CA SER A 21 2.96 -10.55 14.94
C SER A 21 2.94 -9.09 15.42
N VAL A 22 4.07 -8.39 15.25
CA VAL A 22 4.24 -7.00 15.62
C VAL A 22 3.64 -6.13 14.50
N PRO A 23 2.75 -5.18 14.83
CA PRO A 23 2.20 -4.24 13.85
C PRO A 23 3.34 -3.38 13.28
N PRO A 24 3.47 -3.28 11.95
CA PRO A 24 4.43 -2.37 11.33
C PRO A 24 4.16 -0.91 11.72
N THR A 25 5.23 -0.12 11.83
CA THR A 25 5.13 1.29 12.22
C THR A 25 4.31 2.11 11.24
N TRP A 26 4.31 1.73 9.94
CA TRP A 26 3.57 2.45 8.91
C TRP A 26 2.06 2.43 9.10
N ILE A 27 1.51 1.48 9.87
CA ILE A 27 0.07 1.45 10.21
C ILE A 27 -0.36 2.72 10.96
N ASN A 28 0.51 3.23 11.84
CA ASN A 28 0.23 4.44 12.63
C ASN A 28 0.79 5.71 11.97
N GLN A 29 1.79 5.57 11.11
CA GLN A 29 2.47 6.68 10.48
C GLN A 29 2.82 6.33 9.03
N VAL A 30 1.99 6.78 8.09
CA VAL A 30 2.25 6.63 6.66
C VAL A 30 3.65 7.17 6.32
N PRO A 31 4.48 6.44 5.55
CA PRO A 31 5.80 6.91 5.18
C PRO A 31 5.78 8.31 4.57
N GLY A 32 6.79 9.10 4.95
CA GLY A 32 6.92 10.49 4.51
C GLY A 32 7.43 10.62 3.08
N ARG A 33 7.50 11.87 2.62
CA ARG A 33 7.81 12.26 1.24
C ARG A 33 9.09 11.66 0.65
N SER A 34 10.07 11.25 1.47
CA SER A 34 11.31 10.61 1.00
C SER A 34 11.08 9.25 0.34
N GLU A 35 9.99 8.56 0.68
CA GLU A 35 9.65 7.23 0.10
C GLU A 35 8.63 7.32 -1.04
N GLY A 36 8.28 8.54 -1.45
CA GLY A 36 7.23 8.78 -2.43
C GLY A 36 5.90 9.14 -1.80
N LEU A 37 4.85 9.07 -2.60
CA LEU A 37 3.48 9.23 -2.13
C LEU A 37 2.94 7.86 -1.73
N CYS A 38 2.55 7.70 -0.47
CA CYS A 38 2.06 6.44 0.06
C CYS A 38 0.64 6.57 0.59
N ALA A 39 -0.11 5.47 0.55
CA ALA A 39 -1.42 5.34 1.16
C ALA A 39 -1.63 3.94 1.73
N ILE A 40 -2.56 3.84 2.68
CA ILE A 40 -2.92 2.60 3.36
C ILE A 40 -4.36 2.27 3.05
N GLY A 41 -4.60 1.02 2.67
CA GLY A 41 -5.94 0.44 2.60
C GLY A 41 -6.12 -0.63 3.68
N VAL A 42 -7.32 -0.68 4.26
CA VAL A 42 -7.65 -1.60 5.35
C VAL A 42 -8.90 -2.38 4.97
N SER A 43 -8.85 -3.70 5.10
CA SER A 43 -10.01 -4.57 5.01
C SER A 43 -10.16 -5.35 6.30
N GLY A 44 -11.36 -5.39 6.88
CA GLY A 44 -11.68 -6.37 7.90
C GLY A 44 -11.58 -7.81 7.38
N PRO A 45 -11.68 -8.81 8.27
CA PRO A 45 -11.70 -10.21 7.85
C PRO A 45 -12.91 -10.49 6.95
N THR A 46 -12.69 -11.32 5.94
CA THR A 46 -13.69 -11.83 5.00
C THR A 46 -13.85 -13.34 5.17
N LEU A 47 -14.86 -13.93 4.53
CA LEU A 47 -15.02 -15.39 4.51
C LEU A 47 -13.76 -16.09 3.95
N TYR A 48 -13.15 -15.47 2.94
CA TYR A 48 -11.95 -15.94 2.25
C TYR A 48 -10.78 -14.96 2.51
N PRO A 49 -9.70 -15.36 3.20
CA PRO A 49 -8.61 -14.45 3.58
C PRO A 49 -7.95 -13.70 2.40
N GLU A 50 -7.96 -14.28 1.21
CA GLU A 50 -7.53 -13.70 -0.06
C GLU A 50 -8.39 -12.50 -0.48
N ASP A 51 -9.68 -12.49 -0.16
CA ASP A 51 -10.56 -11.36 -0.45
C ASP A 51 -10.16 -10.15 0.41
N ALA A 52 -9.87 -10.35 1.70
CA ALA A 52 -9.41 -9.26 2.56
C ALA A 52 -8.07 -8.67 2.08
N ARG A 53 -7.17 -9.52 1.55
CA ARG A 53 -5.92 -9.06 0.91
C ARG A 53 -6.21 -8.22 -0.32
N THR A 54 -7.03 -8.72 -1.23
CA THR A 54 -7.39 -8.04 -2.48
C THR A 54 -8.13 -6.72 -2.21
N ASN A 55 -9.07 -6.73 -1.26
CA ASN A 55 -9.85 -5.56 -0.86
C ASN A 55 -8.96 -4.49 -0.22
N SER A 56 -8.10 -4.86 0.73
CA SER A 56 -7.18 -3.90 1.36
C SER A 56 -6.23 -3.28 0.35
N GLN A 57 -5.75 -4.04 -0.64
CA GLN A 57 -4.94 -3.53 -1.74
C GLN A 57 -5.73 -2.55 -2.62
N SER A 58 -6.94 -2.92 -3.06
CA SER A 58 -7.80 -2.05 -3.88
C SER A 58 -8.13 -0.73 -3.18
N LEU A 59 -8.42 -0.80 -1.88
CA LEU A 59 -8.63 0.39 -1.05
C LEU A 59 -7.36 1.24 -0.96
N ALA A 60 -6.19 0.64 -0.82
CA ALA A 60 -4.92 1.37 -0.76
C ALA A 60 -4.65 2.17 -2.04
N PHE A 61 -4.88 1.58 -3.22
CA PHE A 61 -4.79 2.29 -4.50
C PHE A 61 -5.82 3.41 -4.62
N THR A 62 -7.05 3.18 -4.14
CA THR A 62 -8.12 4.20 -4.14
C THR A 62 -7.73 5.39 -3.27
N GLU A 63 -7.19 5.15 -2.07
CA GLU A 63 -6.73 6.23 -1.21
C GLU A 63 -5.51 6.95 -1.80
N LEU A 64 -4.58 6.23 -2.44
CA LEU A 64 -3.45 6.85 -3.12
C LEU A 64 -3.91 7.81 -4.23
N ALA A 65 -4.93 7.42 -5.01
CA ALA A 65 -5.52 8.27 -6.04
C ALA A 65 -6.10 9.57 -5.44
N ARG A 66 -6.81 9.47 -4.30
CA ARG A 66 -7.34 10.66 -3.60
C ARG A 66 -6.24 11.58 -3.09
N VAL A 67 -5.18 11.02 -2.51
CA VAL A 67 -4.04 11.81 -2.04
C VAL A 67 -3.36 12.54 -3.20
N LEU A 68 -3.21 11.86 -4.35
CA LEU A 68 -2.65 12.45 -5.55
C LEU A 68 -3.52 13.60 -6.08
N GLU A 69 -4.84 13.43 -6.11
CA GLU A 69 -5.77 14.49 -6.50
C GLU A 69 -5.64 15.73 -5.60
N VAL A 70 -5.58 15.52 -4.28
CA VAL A 70 -5.37 16.61 -3.31
C VAL A 70 -4.02 17.30 -3.53
N ARG A 71 -2.97 16.54 -3.82
CA ARG A 71 -1.63 17.09 -4.09
C ARG A 71 -1.63 17.98 -5.32
N VAL A 72 -2.21 17.50 -6.42
CA VAL A 72 -2.32 18.23 -7.69
C VAL A 72 -3.12 19.52 -7.48
N LYS A 73 -4.25 19.46 -6.76
CA LYS A 73 -5.04 20.64 -6.37
C LYS A 73 -4.25 21.64 -5.52
N ALA A 74 -3.45 21.17 -4.55
CA ALA A 74 -2.64 22.04 -3.70
C ALA A 74 -1.55 22.76 -4.50
N ASP A 75 -0.83 22.04 -5.39
CA ASP A 75 0.24 22.62 -6.20
C ASP A 75 -0.30 23.65 -7.20
N MET A 76 -1.49 23.41 -7.78
CA MET A 76 -2.17 24.41 -8.61
C MET A 76 -2.72 25.60 -7.83
N THR A 77 -3.18 25.40 -6.59
CA THR A 77 -3.63 26.51 -5.74
C THR A 77 -2.47 27.47 -5.48
N VAL A 78 -1.28 26.94 -5.18
CA VAL A 78 -0.05 27.73 -5.00
C VAL A 78 0.31 28.49 -6.29
N TYR A 79 0.15 27.86 -7.46
CA TYR A 79 0.39 28.53 -8.74
C TYR A 79 -0.67 29.61 -9.07
N SER A 80 -1.93 29.35 -8.77
CA SER A 80 -3.09 30.20 -9.12
C SER A 80 -3.16 31.51 -8.33
N GLN A 81 -2.54 31.59 -7.16
CA GLN A 81 -2.35 32.87 -6.47
C GLN A 81 -1.52 33.88 -7.30
N GLY A 82 -0.88 33.43 -8.39
CA GLY A 82 -0.21 34.27 -9.37
C GLY A 82 -0.99 34.58 -10.66
N ASN A 83 -2.09 33.90 -11.00
CA ASN A 83 -2.84 34.16 -12.24
C ASN A 83 -4.28 33.58 -12.19
N SER A 84 -5.29 34.46 -12.28
CA SER A 84 -6.70 34.11 -12.15
C SER A 84 -7.39 34.00 -13.51
N GLN A 85 -7.72 32.79 -13.99
CA GLN A 85 -8.95 32.51 -14.75
C GLN A 85 -9.08 31.04 -15.20
N HIS A 86 -10.28 30.48 -14.97
CA HIS A 86 -10.88 29.32 -15.65
C HIS A 86 -10.15 27.96 -15.51
N TYR A 87 -10.28 27.30 -14.35
CA TYR A 87 -9.58 26.02 -14.09
C TYR A 87 -10.46 24.82 -13.76
N ASP A 88 -11.69 24.98 -13.24
CA ASP A 88 -12.42 23.87 -12.59
C ASP A 88 -12.64 22.62 -13.47
N THR A 89 -12.96 22.80 -14.76
CA THR A 89 -13.15 21.68 -15.70
C THR A 89 -11.83 21.02 -16.14
N LEU A 90 -10.75 21.80 -16.27
CA LEU A 90 -9.41 21.29 -16.59
C LEU A 90 -8.80 20.53 -15.40
N LEU A 91 -9.14 20.91 -14.15
CA LEU A 91 -8.65 20.25 -12.94
C LEU A 91 -9.02 18.76 -12.91
N HIS A 92 -10.29 18.44 -13.22
CA HIS A 92 -10.78 17.06 -13.16
C HIS A 92 -10.15 16.20 -14.25
N GLU A 93 -9.97 16.76 -15.44
CA GLU A 93 -9.42 16.05 -16.60
C GLU A 93 -7.90 15.84 -16.46
N VAL A 94 -7.15 16.85 -16.03
CA VAL A 94 -5.70 16.74 -15.81
C VAL A 94 -5.42 15.83 -14.62
N ALA A 95 -6.12 15.99 -13.49
CA ALA A 95 -5.94 15.11 -12.34
C ALA A 95 -6.25 13.65 -12.70
N GLY A 96 -7.29 13.38 -13.50
CA GLY A 96 -7.60 12.02 -13.98
C GLY A 96 -6.49 11.44 -14.89
N LEU A 97 -6.06 12.19 -15.89
CA LEU A 97 -5.04 11.74 -16.86
C LEU A 97 -3.65 11.55 -16.23
N THR A 98 -3.24 12.45 -15.31
CA THR A 98 -1.98 12.29 -14.58
C THR A 98 -2.09 11.16 -13.57
N SER A 99 -3.23 11.01 -12.88
CA SER A 99 -3.38 9.97 -11.86
C SER A 99 -3.27 8.57 -12.45
N ASP A 100 -3.86 8.28 -13.60
CA ASP A 100 -3.83 6.93 -14.16
C ASP A 100 -2.43 6.48 -14.58
N VAL A 101 -1.61 7.36 -15.15
CA VAL A 101 -0.22 7.04 -15.54
C VAL A 101 0.69 6.93 -14.31
N VAL A 102 0.49 7.81 -13.35
CA VAL A 102 1.31 7.92 -12.14
C VAL A 102 0.97 6.78 -11.16
N LEU A 103 -0.30 6.37 -11.08
CA LEU A 103 -0.75 5.17 -10.34
C LEU A 103 -0.25 3.86 -10.95
N LYS A 104 0.09 3.79 -12.25
CA LYS A 104 0.73 2.58 -12.83
C LYS A 104 2.10 2.31 -12.25
N GLN A 105 2.77 3.32 -11.69
CA GLN A 105 4.05 3.16 -11.01
C GLN A 105 3.89 2.82 -9.52
N ALA A 106 2.68 2.92 -8.98
CA ALA A 106 2.41 2.59 -7.60
C ALA A 106 2.50 1.08 -7.37
N GLN A 107 3.13 0.69 -6.26
CA GLN A 107 3.42 -0.70 -5.93
C GLN A 107 3.01 -0.98 -4.50
N VAL A 108 2.51 -2.20 -4.26
CA VAL A 108 2.37 -2.74 -2.91
C VAL A 108 3.77 -2.87 -2.32
N LYS A 109 4.06 -2.15 -1.24
CA LYS A 109 5.34 -2.21 -0.53
C LYS A 109 5.29 -3.26 0.57
N GLU A 110 4.19 -3.30 1.31
CA GLU A 110 4.00 -4.23 2.41
C GLU A 110 2.52 -4.54 2.60
N GLN A 111 2.25 -5.73 3.12
CA GLN A 111 0.93 -6.14 3.55
C GLN A 111 1.05 -6.87 4.90
N TRP A 112 0.24 -6.45 5.87
CA TRP A 112 0.22 -7.02 7.21
C TRP A 112 -1.18 -7.53 7.56
N VAL A 113 -1.23 -8.73 8.15
CA VAL A 113 -2.48 -9.38 8.59
C VAL A 113 -2.49 -9.38 10.11
N HIS A 114 -3.51 -8.79 10.71
CA HIS A 114 -3.64 -8.74 12.16
C HIS A 114 -3.81 -10.16 12.72
N PRO A 115 -2.87 -10.67 13.55
CA PRO A 115 -2.94 -12.03 14.07
C PRO A 115 -4.02 -12.23 15.15
N GLY A 116 -4.65 -11.15 15.62
CA GLY A 116 -5.54 -11.13 16.77
C GLY A 116 -4.83 -10.71 18.06
N GLY A 117 -5.60 -10.59 19.14
CA GLY A 117 -5.10 -10.28 20.48
C GLY A 117 -5.11 -8.78 20.83
N ASP A 118 -4.99 -7.90 19.84
CA ASP A 118 -4.98 -6.45 20.05
C ASP A 118 -6.04 -5.75 19.21
N ARG A 119 -7.14 -5.38 19.87
CA ARG A 119 -8.32 -4.80 19.22
C ARG A 119 -8.09 -3.43 18.60
N GLN A 120 -6.97 -2.76 18.90
CA GLN A 120 -6.67 -1.47 18.28
C GLN A 120 -6.45 -1.59 16.75
N TYR A 121 -6.09 -2.79 16.28
CA TYR A 121 -5.86 -3.10 14.86
C TYR A 121 -7.00 -3.90 14.22
N GLY A 122 -8.20 -3.85 14.82
CA GLY A 122 -9.39 -4.53 14.33
C GLY A 122 -9.49 -5.99 14.79
N GLU A 123 -10.31 -6.76 14.07
CA GLU A 123 -10.49 -8.18 14.35
C GLU A 123 -9.36 -9.02 13.76
N LYS A 124 -9.14 -10.22 14.32
CA LYS A 124 -8.18 -11.18 13.75
C LYS A 124 -8.48 -11.41 12.27
N GLY A 125 -7.48 -11.28 11.42
CA GLY A 125 -7.63 -11.39 9.97
C GLY A 125 -7.90 -10.06 9.25
N THR A 126 -7.98 -8.94 9.98
CA THR A 126 -7.93 -7.61 9.36
C THR A 126 -6.61 -7.46 8.60
N VAL A 127 -6.67 -6.98 7.35
CA VAL A 127 -5.51 -6.80 6.49
C VAL A 127 -5.28 -5.33 6.22
N TYR A 128 -4.03 -4.91 6.40
CA TYR A 128 -3.52 -3.59 6.08
C TYR A 128 -2.58 -3.72 4.88
N THR A 129 -2.75 -2.88 3.86
CA THR A 129 -1.86 -2.84 2.69
C THR A 129 -1.29 -1.44 2.53
N LEU A 130 0.04 -1.35 2.45
CA LEU A 130 0.77 -0.14 2.10
C LEU A 130 1.08 -0.14 0.60
N VAL A 131 0.58 0.88 -0.09
CA VAL A 131 0.94 1.15 -1.49
C VAL A 131 1.71 2.45 -1.53
N CYS A 132 2.82 2.46 -2.26
CA CYS A 132 3.61 3.66 -2.49
C CYS A 132 3.93 3.82 -3.97
N MET A 133 4.00 5.07 -4.37
CA MET A 133 4.40 5.51 -5.69
C MET A 133 5.69 6.32 -5.55
N PRO A 134 6.75 5.96 -6.29
CA PRO A 134 8.03 6.64 -6.17
C PRO A 134 7.92 8.12 -6.57
N ASN A 135 8.80 8.95 -6.01
CA ASN A 135 9.04 10.27 -6.59
C ASN A 135 9.86 10.10 -7.88
N GLU A 136 9.60 10.93 -8.88
CA GLU A 136 10.46 11.05 -10.06
C GLU A 136 11.83 11.67 -9.72
#